data_AF-A0A256YQR2-F1
#
_entry.id   AF-A0A256YQR2-F1
#
_cell.length_a   1.000
_cell.length_b   1.000
_cell.length_c   1.000
_cell.angle_alpha   90.00
_cell.angle_beta   90.00
_cell.angle_gamma   90.00
#
_symmetry.space_group_name_H-M   'P 1'
#
loop_
_entity.id
_entity.type
_entity.pdbx_description
1 polymer ?
#
loop_
_entity_poly.entity_id
_entity_poly.type
_entity_poly.pdbx_seq_one_letter_code
_entity_poly.pdbx_strand_id
1 'polypeptide(L)'
;MSIWERLKRLFKRLNQPEQALKALKAESEEKIPYFEEKEQKFENRLEALKAEDQALKALKAPLKALKAENFEIKEEKPEKIELEKESISLGLAAGYFGKSLREIENSLTRIETFMVNKEWFSNQFNQGIKKLEDLIISHDQKTQELLDKINQRLDELSGIASKAPSPIREELVEKIEKIKKEASLTPRMKEILQLVKLRGEVSYEDLAKELGISISALRSILTTMALRTNEIERFVKNGKGWVRYRGA
;
A
#
# COMPACT_ATOMS: atom_id res chain seq x y z
N MET A 1 7.67 4.56 -25.16
CA MET A 1 8.43 3.34 -24.77
C MET A 1 7.41 2.25 -24.45
N SER A 2 7.35 1.19 -25.25
CA SER A 2 6.30 0.18 -25.23
C SER A 2 6.47 -0.78 -24.04
N ILE A 3 5.36 -1.25 -23.46
CA ILE A 3 5.34 -2.25 -22.37
C ILE A 3 6.12 -3.52 -22.76
N TRP A 4 6.12 -3.87 -24.05
CA TRP A 4 6.88 -4.98 -24.62
C TRP A 4 8.41 -4.77 -24.56
N GLU A 5 8.88 -3.54 -24.67
CA GLU A 5 10.31 -3.21 -24.56
C GLU A 5 10.77 -3.30 -23.10
N ARG A 6 9.91 -2.94 -22.15
CA ARG A 6 10.16 -3.11 -20.71
C ARG A 6 10.24 -4.59 -20.33
N LEU A 7 9.34 -5.42 -20.86
CA LEU A 7 9.35 -6.86 -20.62
C LEU A 7 10.58 -7.55 -21.21
N LYS A 8 11.01 -7.19 -22.44
CA LYS A 8 12.26 -7.69 -23.03
C LYS A 8 13.50 -7.32 -22.21
N ARG A 9 13.55 -6.10 -21.67
CA ARG A 9 14.66 -5.67 -20.79
C ARG A 9 14.66 -6.42 -19.45
N LEU A 10 13.49 -6.65 -18.85
CA LEU A 10 13.36 -7.43 -17.62
C LEU A 10 13.80 -8.89 -17.84
N PHE A 11 13.41 -9.50 -18.95
CA PHE A 11 13.80 -10.86 -19.28
C PHE A 11 15.31 -10.99 -19.55
N LYS A 12 15.91 -10.00 -20.21
CA LYS A 12 17.37 -9.94 -20.43
C LYS A 12 18.15 -9.72 -19.12
N ARG A 13 17.59 -8.95 -18.17
CA ARG A 13 18.16 -8.74 -16.81
C ARG A 13 18.06 -9.99 -15.93
N LEU A 14 17.03 -10.83 -16.09
CA LEU A 14 16.87 -12.09 -15.37
C LEU A 14 17.91 -13.16 -15.76
N ASN A 15 18.39 -13.16 -17.01
CA ASN A 15 19.38 -14.13 -17.48
C ASN A 15 20.84 -13.78 -17.12
N GLN A 16 21.12 -12.63 -16.51
CA GLN A 16 22.45 -12.19 -16.09
C GLN A 16 22.38 -11.42 -14.74
N PRO A 17 22.15 -12.13 -13.63
CA PRO A 17 21.86 -11.51 -12.33
C PRO A 17 22.97 -10.59 -11.81
N GLU A 18 24.23 -10.88 -12.13
CA GLU A 18 25.38 -10.06 -11.70
C GLU A 18 25.46 -8.70 -12.40
N GLN A 19 25.11 -8.64 -13.69
CA GLN A 19 25.07 -7.38 -14.44
C GLN A 19 23.84 -6.55 -14.05
N ALA A 20 22.73 -7.21 -13.73
CA ALA A 20 21.53 -6.55 -13.20
C ALA A 20 21.78 -5.92 -11.82
N LEU A 21 22.54 -6.60 -10.94
CA LEU A 21 22.95 -6.06 -9.63
C LEU A 21 23.89 -4.85 -9.76
N LYS A 22 24.86 -4.89 -10.69
CA LYS A 22 25.74 -3.74 -10.98
C LYS A 22 24.96 -2.55 -11.55
N ALA A 23 24.02 -2.79 -12.46
CA ALA A 23 23.16 -1.74 -13.02
C ALA A 23 22.19 -1.14 -11.97
N LEU A 24 21.67 -1.95 -11.05
CA LEU A 24 20.84 -1.47 -9.93
C LEU A 24 21.65 -0.64 -8.92
N LYS A 25 22.88 -1.05 -8.62
CA LYS A 25 23.79 -0.26 -7.77
C LYS A 25 24.14 1.08 -8.41
N ALA A 26 24.47 1.09 -9.70
CA ALA A 26 24.73 2.33 -10.45
C ALA A 26 23.49 3.24 -10.52
N GLU A 27 22.29 2.70 -10.79
CA GLU A 27 21.03 3.48 -10.77
C GLU A 27 20.67 4.00 -9.37
N SER A 28 21.10 3.32 -8.29
CA SER A 28 20.92 3.82 -6.93
C SER A 28 21.91 4.92 -6.58
N GLU A 29 23.18 4.77 -6.95
CA GLU A 29 24.24 5.75 -6.69
C GLU A 29 24.01 7.08 -7.43
N GLU A 30 23.44 7.03 -8.63
CA GLU A 30 23.11 8.23 -9.41
C GLU A 30 21.88 8.99 -8.88
N LYS A 31 21.02 8.32 -8.09
CA LYS A 31 19.80 8.93 -7.52
C LYS A 31 20.02 9.52 -6.12
N ILE A 32 21.06 9.10 -5.39
CA ILE A 32 21.38 9.63 -4.05
C ILE A 32 21.59 11.17 -4.06
N PRO A 33 22.36 11.76 -5.00
CA PRO A 33 22.56 13.21 -5.03
C PRO A 33 21.27 14.00 -5.30
N TYR A 34 20.34 13.43 -6.08
CA TYR A 34 19.05 14.04 -6.39
C TYR A 34 18.09 14.08 -5.19
N PHE A 35 18.20 13.11 -4.27
CA PHE A 35 17.41 13.10 -3.03
C PHE A 35 17.98 14.07 -1.99
N GLU A 36 19.32 14.13 -1.86
CA GLU A 36 19.99 15.08 -0.95
C GLU A 36 19.72 16.55 -1.33
N GLU A 37 19.75 16.88 -2.62
CA GLU A 37 19.43 18.24 -3.10
C GLU A 37 17.97 18.63 -2.83
N LYS A 38 17.05 17.66 -2.88
CA LYS A 38 15.64 17.89 -2.53
C LYS A 38 15.40 18.05 -1.04
N GLU A 39 16.11 17.28 -0.20
CA GLU A 39 16.03 17.42 1.25
C GLU A 39 16.55 18.79 1.69
N GLN A 40 17.71 19.23 1.21
CA GLN A 40 18.23 20.59 1.48
C GLN A 40 17.26 21.68 1.02
N LYS A 41 16.61 21.52 -0.14
CA LYS A 41 15.62 22.48 -0.63
C LYS A 41 14.36 22.51 0.25
N PHE A 42 14.00 21.39 0.87
CA PHE A 42 12.90 21.31 1.82
C PHE A 42 13.25 21.95 3.17
N GLU A 43 14.45 21.70 3.69
CA GLU A 43 14.94 22.28 4.94
C GLU A 43 15.05 23.80 4.85
N ASN A 44 15.64 24.32 3.77
CA ASN A 44 15.72 25.76 3.50
C ASN A 44 14.33 26.42 3.43
N ARG A 45 13.33 25.70 2.89
CA ARG A 45 11.95 26.20 2.81
C ARG A 45 11.25 26.18 4.17
N LEU A 46 11.55 25.20 5.03
CA LEU A 46 11.06 25.14 6.40
C LEU A 46 11.65 26.26 7.26
N GLU A 47 12.92 26.60 7.09
CA GLU A 47 13.54 27.73 7.77
C GLU A 47 12.95 29.07 7.32
N ALA A 48 12.73 29.26 6.01
CA ALA A 48 12.05 30.44 5.49
C ALA A 48 10.63 30.62 6.06
N LEU A 49 9.84 29.54 6.14
CA LEU A 49 8.50 29.56 6.73
C LEU A 49 8.51 29.89 8.23
N LYS A 50 9.51 29.38 8.97
CA LYS A 50 9.69 29.72 10.40
C LYS A 50 10.03 31.19 10.59
N ALA A 51 10.87 31.76 9.73
CA ALA A 51 11.21 33.19 9.76
C ALA A 51 10.00 34.08 9.42
N GLU A 52 9.18 33.66 8.46
CA GLU A 52 7.96 34.37 8.06
C GLU A 52 6.90 34.34 9.18
N ASP A 53 6.73 33.21 9.86
CA ASP A 53 5.80 33.10 11.00
C ASP A 53 6.26 33.94 12.22
N GLN A 54 7.57 34.10 12.42
CA GLN A 54 8.12 35.03 13.42
C GLN A 54 7.89 36.49 13.04
N ALA A 55 8.06 36.87 11.77
CA ALA A 55 7.75 38.21 11.28
C ALA A 55 6.25 38.55 11.41
N LEU A 56 5.36 37.59 11.13
CA LEU A 56 3.92 37.76 11.31
C LEU A 56 3.52 37.91 12.78
N LYS A 57 4.20 37.22 13.71
CA LYS A 57 4.00 37.41 15.15
C LYS A 57 4.47 38.78 15.62
N ALA A 58 5.59 39.28 15.09
CA ALA A 58 6.09 40.63 15.38
C ALA A 58 5.13 41.73 14.88
N LEU A 59 4.47 41.53 13.73
CA LEU A 59 3.46 42.46 13.18
C LEU A 59 2.11 42.42 13.93
N LYS A 60 1.77 41.30 14.58
CA LYS A 60 0.53 41.18 15.38
C LYS A 60 0.55 41.99 16.67
N ALA A 61 1.73 42.26 17.25
CA ALA A 61 1.89 43.08 18.45
C ALA A 61 1.46 44.55 18.24
N PRO A 62 1.95 45.29 17.23
CA PRO A 62 1.51 46.67 16.97
C PRO A 62 0.07 46.76 16.46
N LEU A 63 -0.44 45.76 15.73
CA LEU A 63 -1.84 45.72 15.30
C LEU A 63 -2.84 45.58 16.46
N LYS A 64 -2.44 44.94 17.56
CA LYS A 64 -3.25 44.91 18.80
C LYS A 64 -3.19 46.23 19.55
N ALA A 65 -2.06 46.93 19.53
CA ALA A 65 -1.92 48.25 20.13
C ALA A 65 -2.78 49.31 19.40
N LEU A 66 -2.75 49.31 18.06
CA LEU A 66 -3.58 50.19 17.22
C LEU A 66 -5.10 49.92 17.34
N LYS A 67 -5.50 48.71 17.74
CA LYS A 67 -6.92 48.38 18.01
C LYS A 67 -7.36 48.72 19.43
N ALA A 68 -6.43 48.99 20.35
CA ALA A 68 -6.74 49.36 21.73
C ALA A 68 -6.88 50.88 21.91
N GLU A 69 -6.34 51.68 21.00
CA GLU A 69 -6.65 53.11 20.88
C GLU A 69 -7.98 53.28 20.13
N ASN A 70 -9.09 53.19 20.86
CA ASN A 70 -10.34 53.78 20.42
C ASN A 70 -10.13 55.30 20.29
N PHE A 71 -10.14 55.82 19.06
CA PHE A 71 -10.31 57.25 18.83
C PHE A 71 -11.69 57.66 19.34
N GLU A 72 -11.75 58.39 20.46
CA GLU A 72 -12.92 59.19 20.80
C GLU A 72 -13.08 60.27 19.72
N ILE A 73 -14.02 60.05 18.80
CA ILE A 73 -14.43 61.07 17.84
C ILE A 73 -15.25 62.10 18.63
N LYS A 74 -14.63 63.20 19.02
CA LYS A 74 -15.36 64.42 19.39
C LYS A 74 -15.81 65.08 18.10
N GLU A 75 -17.13 65.20 17.92
CA GLU A 75 -17.72 65.95 16.82
C GLU A 75 -17.41 67.44 16.98
N GLU A 76 -16.38 67.92 16.29
CA GLU A 76 -16.17 69.35 16.03
C GLU A 76 -16.62 69.72 14.61
N LYS A 77 -17.14 70.95 14.50
CA LYS A 77 -17.78 71.54 13.31
C LYS A 77 -16.90 71.44 12.04
N PRO A 78 -17.49 71.42 10.83
CA PRO A 78 -16.75 71.18 9.60
C PRO A 78 -15.89 72.39 9.23
N GLU A 79 -14.62 72.36 9.65
CA GLU A 79 -13.57 73.18 9.05
C GLU A 79 -13.03 72.46 7.81
N LYS A 80 -12.55 73.26 6.84
CA LYS A 80 -12.08 72.78 5.54
C LYS A 80 -10.99 71.73 5.73
N ILE A 81 -11.24 70.54 5.21
CA ILE A 81 -10.31 69.40 5.23
C ILE A 81 -9.08 69.75 4.39
N GLU A 82 -7.99 70.17 5.03
CA GLU A 82 -6.67 70.05 4.42
C GLU A 82 -6.30 68.55 4.47
N LEU A 83 -6.35 67.90 3.31
CA LEU A 83 -5.95 66.50 3.18
C LEU A 83 -4.44 66.40 3.47
N GLU A 84 -4.11 66.02 4.70
CA GLU A 84 -2.74 65.71 5.10
C GLU A 84 -2.20 64.58 4.23
N LYS A 85 -1.01 64.77 3.66
CA LYS A 85 -0.34 63.80 2.76
C LYS A 85 -0.22 62.39 3.38
N GLU A 86 -0.24 62.32 4.71
CA GLU A 86 -0.21 61.10 5.50
C GLU A 86 -1.51 60.27 5.41
N SER A 87 -2.67 60.92 5.28
CA SER A 87 -3.95 60.23 5.06
C SER A 87 -4.04 59.59 3.66
N ILE A 88 -3.43 60.22 2.66
CA ILE A 88 -3.33 59.71 1.29
C ILE A 88 -2.34 58.55 1.22
N SER A 89 -1.20 58.66 1.91
CA SER A 89 -0.24 57.55 1.99
C SER A 89 -0.82 56.36 2.75
N LEU A 90 -1.61 56.58 3.81
CA LEU A 90 -2.34 55.55 4.52
C LEU A 90 -3.39 54.87 3.62
N GLY A 91 -4.14 55.65 2.83
CA GLY A 91 -5.11 55.12 1.86
C GLY A 91 -4.45 54.29 0.74
N LEU A 92 -3.31 54.75 0.22
CA LEU A 92 -2.52 53.99 -0.76
C LEU A 92 -1.96 52.70 -0.15
N ALA A 93 -1.37 52.78 1.05
CA ALA A 93 -0.87 51.62 1.77
C ALA A 93 -2.00 50.61 2.02
N ALA A 94 -3.15 51.06 2.53
CA ALA A 94 -4.33 50.23 2.73
C ALA A 94 -4.82 49.59 1.41
N GLY A 95 -4.76 50.30 0.28
CA GLY A 95 -5.08 49.78 -1.05
C GLY A 95 -4.12 48.67 -1.50
N TYR A 96 -2.81 48.86 -1.33
CA TYR A 96 -1.81 47.83 -1.62
C TYR A 96 -1.93 46.61 -0.68
N PHE A 97 -2.24 46.85 0.60
CA PHE A 97 -2.54 45.79 1.56
C PHE A 97 -3.82 45.02 1.20
N GLY A 98 -4.88 45.70 0.77
CA GLY A 98 -6.10 45.05 0.30
C GLY A 98 -5.88 44.19 -0.95
N LYS A 99 -5.07 44.68 -1.90
CA LYS A 99 -4.71 43.92 -3.10
C LYS A 99 -3.87 42.68 -2.76
N SER A 100 -2.86 42.81 -1.89
CA SER A 100 -2.02 41.69 -1.48
C SER A 100 -2.79 40.65 -0.67
N LEU A 101 -3.71 41.06 0.23
CA LEU A 101 -4.60 40.12 0.93
C LEU A 101 -5.46 39.32 -0.05
N ARG A 102 -5.99 39.96 -1.09
CA ARG A 102 -6.79 39.28 -2.12
C ARG A 102 -5.93 38.34 -2.98
N GLU A 103 -4.69 38.69 -3.26
CA GLU A 103 -3.74 37.81 -3.95
C GLU A 103 -3.36 36.59 -3.09
N ILE A 104 -3.16 36.77 -1.78
CA ILE A 104 -2.92 35.69 -0.83
C ILE A 104 -4.13 34.75 -0.75
N GLU A 105 -5.35 35.30 -0.65
CA GLU A 105 -6.60 34.53 -0.62
C GLU A 105 -6.76 33.69 -1.90
N ASN A 106 -6.54 34.30 -3.07
CA ASN A 106 -6.55 33.59 -4.35
C ASN A 106 -5.49 32.47 -4.43
N SER A 107 -4.31 32.68 -3.83
CA SER A 107 -3.24 31.68 -3.77
C SER A 107 -3.62 30.52 -2.85
N LEU A 108 -4.16 30.80 -1.66
CA LEU A 108 -4.64 29.79 -0.72
C LEU A 108 -5.76 28.95 -1.33
N THR A 109 -6.73 29.59 -2.00
CA THR A 109 -7.83 28.88 -2.67
C THR A 109 -7.32 27.93 -3.75
N ARG A 110 -6.28 28.33 -4.52
CA ARG A 110 -5.62 27.43 -5.48
C ARG A 110 -4.89 26.29 -4.78
N ILE A 111 -4.14 26.58 -3.72
CA ILE A 111 -3.43 25.55 -2.94
C ILE A 111 -4.42 24.50 -2.42
N GLU A 112 -5.55 24.93 -1.85
CA GLU A 112 -6.62 24.03 -1.39
C GLU A 112 -7.21 23.18 -2.52
N THR A 113 -7.35 23.74 -3.72
CA THR A 113 -7.85 23.01 -4.89
C THR A 113 -6.86 21.94 -5.38
N PHE A 114 -5.56 22.20 -5.27
CA PHE A 114 -4.50 21.25 -5.67
C PHE A 114 -4.04 20.33 -4.53
N MET A 115 -4.53 20.54 -3.31
CA MET A 115 -4.25 19.66 -2.20
C MET A 115 -4.95 18.32 -2.39
N VAL A 116 -4.25 17.27 -2.03
CA VAL A 116 -4.81 15.93 -1.92
C VAL A 116 -5.90 15.96 -0.85
N ASN A 117 -7.16 16.04 -1.27
CA ASN A 117 -8.27 15.99 -0.34
C ASN A 117 -8.46 14.55 0.17
N LYS A 118 -9.02 14.42 1.37
CA LYS A 118 -9.20 13.14 2.04
C LYS A 118 -9.99 12.15 1.17
N GLU A 119 -10.96 12.64 0.40
CA GLU A 119 -11.82 11.81 -0.47
C GLU A 119 -11.06 11.24 -1.66
N TRP A 120 -10.29 12.07 -2.37
CA TRP A 120 -9.44 11.67 -3.48
C TRP A 120 -8.40 10.65 -3.02
N PHE A 121 -7.71 10.92 -1.89
CA PHE A 121 -6.75 9.97 -1.33
C PHE A 121 -7.42 8.64 -0.97
N SER A 122 -8.55 8.70 -0.25
CA SER A 122 -9.28 7.49 0.14
C SER A 122 -9.71 6.69 -1.08
N ASN A 123 -10.17 7.36 -2.14
CA ASN A 123 -10.57 6.70 -3.38
C ASN A 123 -9.37 6.06 -4.10
N GLN A 124 -8.25 6.77 -4.26
CA GLN A 124 -7.04 6.22 -4.88
C GLN A 124 -6.45 5.06 -4.06
N PHE A 125 -6.42 5.20 -2.74
CA PHE A 125 -5.98 4.15 -1.83
C PHE A 125 -6.87 2.91 -1.94
N ASN A 126 -8.19 3.07 -1.85
CA ASN A 126 -9.14 1.97 -1.98
C ASN A 126 -9.05 1.28 -3.35
N GLN A 127 -8.84 2.04 -4.43
CA GLN A 127 -8.59 1.46 -5.75
C GLN A 127 -7.27 0.68 -5.80
N GLY A 128 -6.22 1.17 -5.15
CA GLY A 128 -4.94 0.47 -5.00
C GLY A 128 -5.09 -0.86 -4.25
N ILE A 129 -5.82 -0.84 -3.13
CA ILE A 129 -6.11 -2.05 -2.33
C ILE A 129 -6.91 -3.07 -3.15
N LYS A 130 -7.95 -2.64 -3.87
CA LYS A 130 -8.72 -3.54 -4.75
C LYS A 130 -7.86 -4.19 -5.83
N LYS A 131 -6.98 -3.43 -6.48
CA LYS A 131 -6.04 -3.97 -7.48
C LYS A 131 -5.09 -5.01 -6.88
N LEU A 132 -4.63 -4.80 -5.65
CA LEU A 132 -3.80 -5.77 -4.93
C LEU A 132 -4.58 -7.04 -4.61
N GLU A 133 -5.83 -6.90 -4.15
CA GLU A 133 -6.73 -8.01 -3.88
C GLU A 133 -6.98 -8.85 -5.14
N ASP A 134 -7.32 -8.21 -6.27
CA ASP A 134 -7.50 -8.87 -7.56
C ASP A 134 -6.23 -9.61 -8.02
N LEU A 135 -5.06 -9.02 -7.78
CA LEU A 135 -3.77 -9.62 -8.15
C LEU A 135 -3.48 -10.86 -7.30
N ILE A 136 -3.79 -10.84 -6.01
CA ILE A 136 -3.66 -12.00 -5.11
C ILE A 136 -4.62 -13.12 -5.54
N ILE A 137 -5.89 -12.80 -5.81
CA ILE A 137 -6.89 -13.79 -6.24
C ILE A 137 -6.46 -14.44 -7.56
N SER A 138 -6.03 -13.64 -8.54
CA SER A 138 -5.58 -14.17 -9.84
C SER A 138 -4.30 -15.01 -9.74
N HIS A 139 -3.39 -14.66 -8.83
CA HIS A 139 -2.21 -15.46 -8.56
C HIS A 139 -2.57 -16.82 -7.93
N ASP A 140 -3.49 -16.82 -6.97
CA ASP A 140 -3.95 -18.06 -6.33
C ASP A 140 -4.66 -18.97 -7.34
N GLN A 141 -5.51 -18.41 -8.22
CA GLN A 141 -6.17 -19.15 -9.30
C GLN A 141 -5.15 -19.79 -10.27
N LYS A 142 -4.16 -19.01 -10.74
CA LYS A 142 -3.11 -19.54 -11.63
C LYS A 142 -2.29 -20.63 -10.94
N THR A 143 -2.01 -20.46 -9.64
CA THR A 143 -1.30 -21.48 -8.87
C THR A 143 -2.12 -22.76 -8.80
N GLN A 144 -3.44 -22.69 -8.60
CA GLN A 144 -4.32 -23.85 -8.64
C GLN A 144 -4.33 -24.53 -10.01
N GLU A 145 -4.47 -23.78 -11.10
CA GLU A 145 -4.43 -24.33 -12.46
C GLU A 145 -3.11 -25.04 -12.77
N LEU A 146 -1.98 -24.48 -12.30
CA LEU A 146 -0.67 -25.10 -12.47
C LEU A 146 -0.57 -26.41 -11.69
N LEU A 147 -1.07 -26.45 -10.46
CA LEU A 147 -1.10 -27.67 -9.66
C LEU A 147 -1.99 -28.75 -10.28
N ASP A 148 -3.14 -28.36 -10.82
CA ASP A 148 -4.05 -29.30 -11.47
C ASP A 148 -3.42 -29.89 -12.74
N LYS A 149 -2.70 -29.08 -13.53
CA LYS A 149 -1.92 -29.56 -14.69
C LYS A 149 -0.80 -30.50 -14.28
N ILE A 150 -0.11 -30.23 -13.17
CA ILE A 150 0.93 -31.12 -12.63
C ILE A 150 0.31 -32.46 -12.23
N ASN A 151 -0.83 -32.44 -11.54
CA ASN A 151 -1.54 -33.67 -11.15
C ASN A 151 -1.99 -34.49 -12.35
N GLN A 152 -2.56 -33.85 -13.38
CA GLN A 152 -2.92 -34.53 -14.63
C GLN A 152 -1.72 -35.23 -15.28
N ARG A 153 -0.57 -34.53 -15.38
CA ARG A 153 0.66 -35.12 -15.91
C ARG A 153 1.18 -36.26 -15.05
N LEU A 154 1.07 -36.16 -13.72
CA LEU A 154 1.45 -37.25 -12.81
C LEU A 154 0.55 -38.47 -12.97
N ASP A 155 -0.75 -38.27 -13.20
CA ASP A 155 -1.70 -39.36 -13.44
C ASP A 155 -1.43 -40.03 -14.79
N GLU A 156 -1.11 -39.26 -15.84
CA GLU A 156 -0.64 -39.78 -17.13
C GLU A 156 0.66 -40.59 -16.95
N LEU A 157 1.63 -40.05 -16.19
CA LEU A 157 2.91 -40.71 -15.92
C LEU A 157 2.71 -41.99 -15.10
N SER A 158 1.76 -42.00 -14.16
CA SER A 158 1.35 -43.18 -13.40
C SER A 158 0.74 -44.26 -14.30
N GLY A 159 -0.12 -43.84 -15.23
CA GLY A 159 -0.69 -44.74 -16.25
C GLY A 159 0.39 -45.39 -17.13
N ILE A 160 1.42 -44.64 -17.52
CA ILE A 160 2.57 -45.15 -18.28
C ILE A 160 3.43 -46.07 -17.40
N ALA A 161 3.75 -45.66 -16.17
CA ALA A 161 4.55 -46.43 -15.22
C ALA A 161 3.90 -47.79 -14.88
N SER A 162 2.57 -47.85 -14.83
CA SER A 162 1.83 -49.11 -14.58
C SER A 162 2.02 -50.17 -15.68
N LYS A 163 2.38 -49.75 -16.90
CA LYS A 163 2.66 -50.62 -18.06
C LYS A 163 4.12 -51.03 -18.15
N ALA A 164 4.99 -50.50 -17.29
CA ALA A 164 6.40 -50.85 -17.27
C ALA A 164 6.63 -52.24 -16.61
N PRO A 165 7.68 -52.97 -17.00
CA PRO A 165 8.09 -54.19 -16.31
C PRO A 165 8.59 -53.92 -14.88
N SER A 166 8.37 -54.85 -13.94
CA SER A 166 9.06 -54.84 -12.64
C SER A 166 10.57 -55.09 -12.87
N PRO A 167 11.51 -54.40 -12.20
CA PRO A 167 11.40 -53.55 -11.00
C PRO A 167 11.16 -52.05 -11.26
N ILE A 168 11.22 -51.60 -12.52
CA ILE A 168 11.15 -50.17 -12.89
C ILE A 168 9.76 -49.58 -12.56
N ARG A 169 8.70 -50.39 -12.68
CA ARG A 169 7.34 -50.03 -12.27
C ARG A 169 7.27 -49.58 -10.81
N GLU A 170 7.88 -50.34 -9.90
CA GLU A 170 7.79 -50.07 -8.47
C GLU A 170 8.51 -48.78 -8.10
N GLU A 171 9.71 -48.57 -8.65
CA GLU A 171 10.51 -47.35 -8.42
C GLU A 171 9.83 -46.09 -9.01
N LEU A 172 9.21 -46.21 -10.20
CA LEU A 172 8.47 -45.11 -10.81
C LEU A 172 7.21 -44.76 -10.03
N VAL A 173 6.43 -45.76 -9.62
CA VAL A 173 5.22 -45.51 -8.82
C VAL A 173 5.58 -44.85 -7.48
N GLU A 174 6.64 -45.30 -6.80
CA GLU A 174 7.10 -44.69 -5.55
C GLU A 174 7.53 -43.23 -5.74
N LYS A 175 8.27 -42.91 -6.81
CA LYS A 175 8.68 -41.53 -7.12
C LYS A 175 7.48 -40.65 -7.49
N ILE A 176 6.52 -41.16 -8.24
CA ILE A 176 5.29 -40.43 -8.59
C ILE A 176 4.46 -40.14 -7.34
N GLU A 177 4.34 -41.10 -6.43
CA GLU A 177 3.65 -40.91 -5.16
C GLU A 177 4.32 -39.85 -4.28
N LYS A 178 5.66 -39.84 -4.20
CA LYS A 178 6.41 -38.79 -3.49
C LYS A 178 6.15 -37.41 -4.08
N ILE A 179 6.22 -37.26 -5.40
CA ILE A 179 5.96 -35.99 -6.07
C ILE A 179 4.50 -35.55 -5.88
N LYS A 180 3.54 -36.48 -5.92
CA LYS A 180 2.12 -36.18 -5.69
C LYS A 180 1.89 -35.67 -4.27
N LYS A 181 2.55 -36.27 -3.27
CA LYS A 181 2.51 -35.79 -1.88
C LYS A 181 3.11 -34.39 -1.75
N GLU A 182 4.25 -34.13 -2.37
CA GLU A 182 4.96 -32.84 -2.28
C GLU A 182 4.25 -31.69 -3.03
N ALA A 183 3.63 -32.00 -4.18
CA ALA A 183 2.93 -31.04 -5.05
C ALA A 183 1.47 -30.76 -4.64
N SER A 184 0.85 -31.63 -3.83
CA SER A 184 -0.59 -31.54 -3.51
C SER A 184 -1.02 -30.27 -2.75
N LEU A 185 -0.10 -29.64 -2.01
CA LEU A 185 -0.41 -28.56 -1.06
C LEU A 185 0.17 -27.21 -1.51
N THR A 186 -0.69 -26.21 -1.62
CA THR A 186 -0.27 -24.81 -1.76
C THR A 186 0.48 -24.35 -0.49
N PRO A 187 1.34 -23.30 -0.57
CA PRO A 187 2.05 -22.79 0.62
C PRO A 187 1.13 -22.47 1.80
N ARG A 188 -0.02 -21.83 1.52
CA ARG A 188 -1.07 -21.55 2.52
C ARG A 188 -1.66 -22.82 3.15
N MET A 189 -1.88 -23.86 2.36
CA MET A 189 -2.38 -25.14 2.89
C MET A 189 -1.33 -25.84 3.74
N LYS A 190 -0.03 -25.75 3.39
CA LYS A 190 1.07 -26.27 4.24
C LYS A 190 1.12 -25.56 5.58
N GLU A 191 0.98 -24.24 5.57
CA GLU A 191 0.93 -23.41 6.78
C GLU A 191 -0.26 -23.76 7.68
N ILE A 192 -1.46 -23.88 7.11
CA ILE A 192 -2.65 -24.35 7.84
C ILE A 192 -2.39 -25.73 8.45
N LEU A 193 -1.85 -26.67 7.67
CA LEU A 193 -1.60 -28.03 8.13
C LEU A 193 -0.58 -28.08 9.27
N GLN A 194 0.46 -27.24 9.24
CA GLN A 194 1.42 -27.09 10.33
C GLN A 194 0.77 -26.51 11.59
N LEU A 195 -0.04 -25.46 11.47
CA LEU A 195 -0.75 -24.87 12.62
C LEU A 195 -1.70 -25.88 13.27
N VAL A 196 -2.42 -26.65 12.46
CA VAL A 196 -3.33 -27.70 12.93
C VAL A 196 -2.57 -28.85 13.59
N LYS A 197 -1.41 -29.25 13.04
CA LYS A 197 -0.52 -30.25 13.68
C LYS A 197 0.03 -29.78 15.03
N LEU A 198 0.42 -28.51 15.14
CA LEU A 198 0.98 -27.94 16.36
C LEU A 198 -0.05 -27.85 17.49
N ARG A 199 -1.30 -27.50 17.17
CA ARG A 199 -2.35 -27.27 18.17
C ARG A 199 -3.30 -28.45 18.37
N GLY A 200 -3.30 -29.42 17.47
CA GLY A 200 -4.22 -30.56 17.48
C GLY A 200 -5.63 -30.18 17.03
N GLU A 201 -6.33 -29.35 17.81
CA GLU A 201 -7.68 -28.84 17.52
C GLU A 201 -7.68 -27.30 17.50
N VAL A 202 -8.17 -26.69 16.42
CA VAL A 202 -8.24 -25.22 16.29
C VAL A 202 -9.62 -24.80 15.78
N SER A 203 -10.16 -23.73 16.36
CA SER A 203 -11.41 -23.12 15.89
C SER A 203 -11.19 -22.37 14.57
N TYR A 204 -12.22 -22.24 13.74
CA TYR A 204 -12.12 -21.46 12.50
C TYR A 204 -11.84 -19.98 12.77
N GLU A 205 -12.30 -19.45 13.91
CA GLU A 205 -12.08 -18.06 14.30
C GLU A 205 -10.61 -17.80 14.61
N ASP A 206 -9.97 -18.68 15.38
CA ASP A 206 -8.57 -18.54 15.78
C ASP A 206 -7.63 -18.78 14.60
N LEU A 207 -7.93 -19.80 13.80
CA LEU A 207 -7.16 -20.11 12.59
C LEU A 207 -7.27 -18.98 11.55
N ALA A 208 -8.44 -18.38 11.38
CA ALA A 208 -8.65 -17.26 10.47
C ALA A 208 -7.89 -16.00 10.92
N LYS A 209 -7.91 -15.70 12.24
CA LYS A 209 -7.16 -14.57 12.82
C LYS A 209 -5.65 -14.72 12.63
N GLU A 210 -5.13 -15.91 12.88
CA GLU A 210 -3.69 -16.18 12.79
C GLU A 210 -3.16 -16.13 11.36
N LEU A 211 -3.98 -16.54 10.39
CA LEU A 211 -3.65 -16.47 8.96
C LEU A 211 -4.00 -15.11 8.32
N GLY A 212 -4.63 -14.20 9.07
CA GLY A 212 -5.08 -12.91 8.55
C GLY A 212 -6.10 -13.01 7.42
N ILE A 213 -6.92 -14.04 7.39
CA ILE A 213 -7.94 -14.28 6.35
C ILE A 213 -9.36 -14.26 6.90
N SER A 214 -10.34 -14.06 6.03
CA SER A 214 -11.74 -14.18 6.41
C SER A 214 -12.14 -15.63 6.70
N ILE A 215 -13.12 -15.83 7.59
CA ILE A 215 -13.65 -17.16 7.92
C ILE A 215 -14.23 -17.86 6.66
N SER A 216 -14.82 -17.09 5.74
CA SER A 216 -15.34 -17.62 4.47
C SER A 216 -14.22 -18.13 3.56
N ALA A 217 -13.12 -17.37 3.42
CA ALA A 217 -11.94 -17.80 2.67
C ALA A 217 -11.31 -19.06 3.30
N LEU A 218 -11.19 -19.09 4.63
CA LEU A 218 -10.69 -20.26 5.35
C LEU A 218 -11.55 -21.50 5.09
N ARG A 219 -12.89 -21.39 5.14
CA ARG A 219 -13.80 -22.51 4.85
C ARG A 219 -13.59 -23.08 3.45
N SER A 220 -13.37 -22.23 2.45
CA SER A 220 -13.05 -22.67 1.09
C SER A 220 -11.77 -23.50 1.07
N ILE A 221 -10.68 -22.98 1.67
CA ILE A 221 -9.39 -23.67 1.71
C ILE A 221 -9.50 -25.00 2.46
N LEU A 222 -10.15 -25.03 3.62
CA LEU A 222 -10.35 -26.26 4.41
C LEU A 222 -11.21 -27.30 3.67
N THR A 223 -12.17 -26.87 2.85
CA THR A 223 -12.94 -27.79 2.00
C THR A 223 -12.03 -28.47 0.98
N THR A 224 -11.21 -27.68 0.30
CA THR A 224 -10.25 -28.18 -0.70
C THR A 224 -9.19 -29.06 -0.06
N MET A 225 -8.68 -28.68 1.12
CA MET A 225 -7.69 -29.49 1.86
C MET A 225 -8.27 -30.83 2.31
N ALA A 226 -9.48 -30.86 2.88
CA ALA A 226 -10.12 -32.10 3.30
C ALA A 226 -10.31 -33.09 2.14
N LEU A 227 -10.60 -32.58 0.93
CA LEU A 227 -10.71 -33.40 -0.28
C LEU A 227 -9.36 -33.90 -0.80
N ARG A 228 -8.30 -33.09 -0.71
CA ARG A 228 -7.01 -33.38 -1.36
C ARG A 228 -6.04 -34.19 -0.50
N THR A 229 -5.98 -33.93 0.81
CA THR A 229 -4.99 -34.58 1.68
C THR A 229 -5.56 -35.62 2.61
N ASN A 230 -6.87 -35.60 2.89
CA ASN A 230 -7.51 -36.48 3.87
C ASN A 230 -6.85 -36.45 5.28
N GLU A 231 -5.96 -35.49 5.51
CA GLU A 231 -5.14 -35.33 6.72
C GLU A 231 -5.82 -34.44 7.77
N ILE A 232 -6.85 -33.69 7.38
CA ILE A 232 -7.59 -32.80 8.26
C ILE A 232 -9.06 -33.25 8.36
N GLU A 233 -9.64 -33.11 9.54
CA GLU A 233 -11.04 -33.37 9.80
C GLU A 233 -11.73 -32.12 10.29
N ARG A 234 -12.89 -31.82 9.68
CA ARG A 234 -13.73 -30.68 10.02
C ARG A 234 -14.88 -31.17 10.89
N PHE A 235 -15.15 -30.48 11.99
CA PHE A 235 -16.24 -30.82 12.89
C PHE A 235 -16.85 -29.56 13.51
N VAL A 236 -17.99 -29.71 14.18
CA VAL A 236 -18.68 -28.62 14.87
C VAL A 236 -18.65 -28.89 16.37
N LYS A 237 -18.19 -27.91 17.14
CA LYS A 237 -18.13 -27.95 18.61
C LYS A 237 -18.71 -26.66 19.15
N ASN A 238 -19.73 -26.75 20.00
CA ASN A 238 -20.44 -25.61 20.58
C ASN A 238 -21.01 -24.62 19.53
N GLY A 239 -21.57 -25.13 18.44
CA GLY A 239 -22.11 -24.31 17.34
C GLY A 239 -21.06 -23.58 16.49
N LYS A 240 -19.77 -23.77 16.78
CA LYS A 240 -18.64 -23.20 16.03
C LYS A 240 -17.95 -24.27 15.18
N GLY A 241 -17.37 -23.85 14.05
CA GLY A 241 -16.58 -24.73 13.19
C GLY A 241 -15.17 -24.91 13.72
N TRP A 242 -14.70 -26.16 13.74
CA TRP A 242 -13.38 -26.57 14.21
C TRP A 242 -12.70 -27.47 13.18
N VAL A 243 -11.38 -27.53 13.28
CA VAL A 243 -10.55 -28.43 12.48
C VAL A 243 -9.52 -29.12 13.36
N ARG A 244 -9.31 -30.42 13.09
CA ARG A 244 -8.29 -31.23 13.74
C ARG A 244 -7.46 -32.03 12.74
N TYR A 245 -6.27 -32.45 13.15
CA TYR A 245 -5.47 -33.39 12.38
C TYR A 245 -6.02 -34.82 12.51
N ARG A 246 -6.13 -35.55 11.41
CA ARG A 246 -6.67 -36.93 11.36
C ARG A 246 -5.59 -38.00 11.60
N GLY A 247 -4.32 -37.66 11.45
CA GLY A 247 -3.19 -38.59 11.57
C GLY A 247 -2.55 -38.63 12.96
N ALA A 248 -3.35 -38.85 14.00
CA ALA A 248 -2.87 -39.28 15.32
C ALA A 248 -3.20 -40.76 15.53
#